data_AF-A0A3P2A671-F1
#
_entry.id   AF-A0A3P2A671-F1
#
_cell.length_a   1.000
_cell.length_b   1.000
_cell.length_c   1.000
_cell.angle_alpha   90.00
_cell.angle_beta   90.00
_cell.angle_gamma   90.00
#
_symmetry.space_group_name_H-M   'P 1'
#
loop_
_entity.id
_entity.type
_entity.pdbx_description
1 polymer ?
#
loop_
_entity_poly.entity_id
_entity_poly.type
_entity_poly.pdbx_seq_one_letter_code
_entity_poly.pdbx_strand_id
1 'polypeptide(L)'
;MEIHDKIRFIREQQHITQEEMAEKLNLSASGYSKIERGETKLQFQKLEQIARIFQMNLTDLIGLNERNIALLITESGSNNSAQCFSGSATNIELEKLKLTVAHQAEMLEQKNAEIVALKRVIELLDNQN
;
A
#
# COMPACT_ATOMS: atom_id res chain seq x y z
N MET A 1 5.04 -6.10 13.75
CA MET A 1 6.22 -6.97 13.81
C MET A 1 7.37 -6.13 13.30
N GLU A 2 8.39 -5.93 14.13
CA GLU A 2 9.57 -5.17 13.72
C GLU A 2 10.40 -5.98 12.72
N ILE A 3 11.34 -5.33 12.04
CA ILE A 3 12.14 -5.98 10.99
C ILE A 3 12.99 -7.15 11.52
N HIS A 4 13.53 -7.05 12.73
CA HIS A 4 14.36 -8.08 13.36
C HIS A 4 13.54 -9.33 13.74
N ASP A 5 12.32 -9.13 14.26
CA ASP A 5 11.38 -10.21 14.53
C ASP A 5 11.04 -10.98 13.24
N LYS A 6 10.84 -10.23 12.15
CA LYS A 6 10.53 -10.81 10.84
C LYS A 6 11.68 -11.62 10.25
N ILE A 7 12.91 -11.11 10.38
CA ILE A 7 14.13 -11.82 9.95
C ILE A 7 14.24 -13.15 10.69
N ARG A 8 14.05 -13.14 12.02
CA ARG A 8 14.05 -14.35 12.84
C ARG A 8 12.97 -15.33 12.42
N PHE A 9 11.74 -14.85 12.25
CA PHE A 9 10.61 -15.67 11.83
C PHE A 9 10.88 -16.36 10.49
N ILE A 10 11.32 -15.62 9.47
CA ILE A 10 11.60 -16.18 8.14
C ILE A 10 12.76 -17.19 8.21
N ARG A 11 13.81 -16.88 8.98
CA ARG A 11 14.94 -17.79 9.19
C ARG A 11 14.46 -19.13 9.76
N GLU A 12 13.64 -19.10 10.81
CA GLU A 12 13.10 -20.30 11.46
C GLU A 12 12.18 -21.09 10.51
N GLN A 13 11.36 -20.41 9.71
CA GLN A 13 10.51 -21.03 8.69
C GLN A 13 11.30 -21.70 7.56
N GLN A 14 12.49 -21.19 7.23
CA GLN A 14 13.40 -21.79 6.24
C GLN A 14 14.35 -22.82 6.86
N HIS A 15 14.22 -23.13 8.16
CA HIS A 15 15.10 -24.03 8.90
C HIS A 15 16.60 -23.68 8.82
N ILE A 16 16.92 -22.39 8.67
CA ILE A 16 18.31 -21.92 8.64
C ILE A 16 18.76 -21.65 10.08
N THR A 17 19.94 -22.13 10.46
CA THR A 17 20.53 -21.86 11.77
C THR A 17 21.08 -20.43 11.87
N GLN A 18 21.33 -19.95 13.09
CA GLN A 18 21.95 -18.64 13.28
C GLN A 18 23.40 -18.64 12.76
N GLU A 19 24.08 -19.77 12.89
CA GLU A 19 25.44 -20.01 12.41
C GLU A 19 25.52 -19.94 10.89
N GLU A 20 24.62 -20.63 10.18
CA GLU A 20 24.57 -20.58 8.71
C GLU A 20 24.24 -19.16 8.19
N MET A 21 23.34 -18.44 8.87
CA MET A 21 23.06 -17.04 8.52
C MET A 21 24.28 -16.16 8.75
N ALA A 22 24.97 -16.35 9.87
CA ALA A 22 26.18 -15.60 10.20
C ALA A 22 27.27 -15.83 9.16
N GLU A 23 27.50 -17.08 8.76
CA GLU A 23 28.46 -17.44 7.71
C GLU A 23 28.12 -16.76 6.38
N LYS A 24 26.87 -16.89 5.91
CA LYS A 24 26.40 -16.27 4.65
C LYS A 24 26.49 -14.74 4.66
N LEU A 25 26.42 -14.11 5.83
CA LEU A 25 26.50 -12.66 6.01
C LEU A 25 27.92 -12.17 6.35
N ASN A 26 28.90 -13.07 6.42
CA ASN A 26 30.26 -12.82 6.90
C ASN A 26 30.28 -12.14 8.28
N LEU A 27 29.53 -12.71 9.23
CA LEU A 27 29.40 -12.26 10.61
C LEU A 27 29.79 -13.38 11.58
N SER A 28 30.08 -13.02 12.83
CA SER A 28 30.09 -14.00 13.91
C SER A 28 28.66 -14.39 14.28
N ALA A 29 28.46 -15.60 14.82
CA ALA A 29 27.17 -16.05 15.33
C ALA A 29 26.57 -15.03 16.32
N SER A 30 27.39 -14.52 17.24
CA SER A 30 27.00 -13.45 18.18
C SER A 30 26.56 -12.17 17.46
N GLY A 31 27.27 -11.77 16.39
CA GLY A 31 26.91 -10.62 15.56
C GLY A 31 25.54 -10.78 14.91
N TYR A 32 25.23 -11.98 14.40
CA TYR A 32 23.90 -12.27 13.84
C TYR A 32 22.82 -12.33 14.92
N SER A 33 23.06 -12.95 16.08
CA SER A 33 22.05 -12.98 17.15
C SER A 33 21.68 -11.58 17.65
N LYS A 34 22.62 -10.61 17.63
CA LYS A 34 22.33 -9.20 17.95
C LYS A 34 21.38 -8.54 16.95
N ILE A 35 21.41 -8.98 15.69
CA ILE A 35 20.45 -8.53 14.66
C ILE A 35 19.05 -9.01 15.03
N GLU A 36 18.88 -10.30 15.35
CA GLU A 36 17.56 -10.86 15.68
C GLU A 36 16.96 -10.30 16.98
N ARG A 37 17.79 -9.77 17.88
CA ARG A 37 17.35 -9.06 19.10
C ARG A 37 17.12 -7.55 18.91
N GLY A 38 17.38 -7.02 17.71
CA GLY A 38 17.24 -5.58 17.44
C GLY A 38 18.32 -4.70 18.08
N GLU A 39 19.40 -5.27 18.61
CA GLU A 39 20.51 -4.54 19.25
C GLU A 39 21.45 -3.90 18.21
N THR A 40 21.41 -4.37 16.97
CA THR A 40 22.23 -3.87 15.86
C THR A 40 21.37 -3.15 14.83
N LYS A 41 21.76 -1.91 14.49
CA LYS A 41 21.17 -1.18 13.37
C LYS A 41 21.53 -1.86 12.05
N LEU A 42 20.53 -2.34 11.34
CA LEU A 42 20.69 -2.93 10.01
C LEU A 42 20.89 -1.83 8.96
N GLN A 43 22.01 -1.93 8.23
CA GLN A 43 22.24 -1.11 7.05
C GLN A 43 21.55 -1.70 5.82
N PHE A 44 21.20 -0.86 4.85
CA PHE A 44 20.51 -1.26 3.63
C PHE A 44 21.20 -2.43 2.90
N GLN A 45 22.52 -2.38 2.72
CA GLN A 45 23.28 -3.46 2.09
C GLN A 45 23.11 -4.80 2.80
N LYS A 46 23.04 -4.80 4.14
CA LYS A 46 22.85 -6.02 4.93
C LYS A 46 21.44 -6.56 4.75
N LEU A 47 20.45 -5.68 4.66
CA LEU A 47 19.06 -6.07 4.36
C LEU A 47 18.93 -6.70 2.97
N GLU A 48 19.62 -6.17 1.95
CA GLU A 48 19.65 -6.79 0.63
C GLU A 48 20.30 -8.17 0.64
N GLN A 49 21.37 -8.35 1.43
CA GLN A 49 22.00 -9.67 1.58
C GLN A 49 21.04 -10.66 2.23
N ILE A 50 20.35 -10.26 3.30
CA ILE A 50 19.36 -11.08 3.99
C ILE A 50 18.21 -11.46 3.05
N ALA A 51 17.66 -10.50 2.30
CA ALA A 51 16.61 -10.75 1.31
C ALA A 51 17.05 -11.75 0.23
N ARG A 52 18.29 -11.62 -0.25
CA ARG A 52 18.90 -12.59 -1.19
C ARG A 52 19.03 -13.98 -0.61
N ILE A 53 19.47 -14.12 0.65
CA ILE A 53 19.58 -15.42 1.31
C ILE A 53 18.19 -16.08 1.42
N PHE A 54 17.18 -15.29 1.76
CA PHE A 54 15.79 -15.76 1.86
C PHE A 54 15.08 -15.92 0.51
N GLN A 55 15.74 -15.59 -0.61
CA GLN A 55 15.19 -15.64 -1.96
C GLN A 55 13.87 -14.86 -2.12
N MET A 56 13.82 -13.67 -1.53
CA MET A 56 12.65 -12.80 -1.60
C MET A 56 13.02 -11.37 -1.94
N ASN A 57 12.03 -10.57 -2.35
CA ASN A 57 12.28 -9.15 -2.59
C ASN A 57 12.53 -8.42 -1.28
N LEU A 58 13.41 -7.41 -1.33
CA LEU A 58 13.68 -6.58 -0.17
C LEU A 58 12.42 -5.90 0.34
N THR A 59 11.55 -5.43 -0.56
CA THR A 59 10.24 -4.82 -0.23
C THR A 59 9.36 -5.74 0.61
N ASP A 60 9.36 -7.02 0.27
CA ASP A 60 8.62 -8.06 1.00
C ASP A 60 9.23 -8.28 2.37
N LEU A 61 10.56 -8.26 2.50
CA LEU A 61 11.27 -8.36 3.78
C LEU A 61 10.96 -7.16 4.69
N ILE A 62 11.14 -5.94 4.20
CA ILE A 62 10.91 -4.71 5.01
C ILE A 62 9.44 -4.41 5.25
N GLY A 63 8.54 -5.14 4.59
CA GLY A 63 7.10 -5.03 4.80
C GLY A 63 6.52 -3.75 4.20
N LEU A 64 7.09 -3.25 3.10
CA LEU A 64 6.51 -2.18 2.28
C LEU A 64 5.22 -2.70 1.62
N ASN A 65 4.14 -2.73 2.39
CA ASN A 65 2.76 -2.85 1.93
C ASN A 65 2.14 -1.48 1.65
N GLU A 66 0.93 -1.47 1.08
CA GLU A 66 0.14 -0.27 0.70
C GLU A 66 -0.08 0.77 1.81
N ARG A 67 0.27 0.47 3.07
CA ARG A 67 0.16 1.38 4.22
C ARG A 67 1.46 2.09 4.59
N ASN A 68 2.57 1.79 3.92
CA ASN A 68 3.84 2.43 4.22
C ASN A 68 3.93 3.80 3.55
N ILE A 69 4.16 4.82 4.37
CA ILE A 69 4.27 6.21 3.92
C ILE A 69 5.74 6.45 3.55
N ALA A 70 6.03 6.54 2.26
CA ALA A 70 7.31 7.03 1.78
C ALA A 70 7.25 8.56 1.67
N LEU A 71 8.01 9.26 2.54
CA LEU A 71 8.16 10.71 2.46
C LEU A 71 9.30 11.04 1.51
N LEU A 72 8.97 11.59 0.34
CA LEU A 72 9.95 12.20 -0.55
C LEU A 72 10.12 13.67 -0.14
N ILE A 73 11.28 14.01 0.40
CA ILE A 73 11.66 15.40 0.68
C ILE A 73 12.50 15.87 -0.50
N THR A 74 11.95 16.71 -1.37
CA THR A 74 12.67 17.38 -2.43
C THR A 74 13.23 18.71 -1.92
N GLU A 75 14.54 18.90 -2.03
CA GLU A 75 15.24 20.13 -1.60
C GLU A 75 15.10 21.28 -2.62
N SER A 76 13.92 21.45 -3.22
CA SER A 76 13.65 22.58 -4.11
C SER A 76 13.02 23.70 -3.31
N GLY A 77 13.81 24.75 -3.06
CA GLY A 77 13.40 25.92 -2.30
C GLY A 77 12.10 26.53 -2.82
N SER A 78 11.24 26.89 -1.88
CA SER A 78 9.91 27.49 -2.05
C SER A 78 8.79 26.47 -2.28
N ASN A 79 8.09 26.18 -1.18
CA ASN A 79 6.92 25.31 -0.99
C ASN A 79 7.31 23.87 -0.61
N ASN A 80 7.36 23.63 0.71
CA ASN A 80 7.26 22.30 1.32
C ASN A 80 5.87 21.69 1.01
N SER A 81 5.62 21.32 -0.24
CA SER A 81 4.58 20.36 -0.55
C SER A 81 5.20 18.99 -0.27
N ALA A 82 4.93 18.44 0.92
CA ALA A 82 5.10 17.02 1.15
C ALA A 82 4.18 16.30 0.15
N GLN A 83 4.73 15.91 -1.01
CA GLN A 83 4.00 15.13 -1.98
C GLN A 83 3.93 13.71 -1.43
N CYS A 84 2.86 13.44 -0.67
CA CYS A 84 2.53 12.09 -0.24
C CYS A 84 2.25 11.24 -1.49
N PHE A 85 3.19 10.37 -1.86
CA PHE A 85 2.94 9.30 -2.80
C PHE A 85 2.19 8.17 -2.07
N SER A 86 0.99 8.46 -1.57
CA SER A 86 0.05 7.43 -1.15
C SER A 86 -0.60 6.88 -2.41
N GLY A 87 0.18 6.11 -3.15
CA GLY A 87 -0.22 5.53 -4.43
C GLY A 87 -0.44 4.04 -4.30
N SER A 88 -1.43 3.60 -3.50
CA SER A 88 -2.10 2.38 -3.94
C SER A 88 -2.97 2.82 -5.11
N ALA A 89 -2.61 2.42 -6.33
CA ALA A 89 -3.41 2.69 -7.52
C ALA A 89 -4.89 2.31 -7.29
N THR A 90 -5.11 1.30 -6.45
CA THR A 90 -6.40 0.83 -5.94
C THR A 90 -7.22 1.90 -5.21
N ASN A 91 -6.62 2.77 -4.39
CA ASN A 91 -7.37 3.81 -3.67
C ASN A 91 -7.85 4.93 -4.60
N ILE A 92 -7.01 5.33 -5.56
CA ILE A 92 -7.37 6.34 -6.58
C ILE A 92 -8.49 5.80 -7.47
N GLU A 93 -8.40 4.54 -7.89
CA GLU A 93 -9.44 3.87 -8.66
C GLU A 93 -10.76 3.76 -7.88
N LEU A 94 -10.69 3.47 -6.57
CA LEU A 94 -11.86 3.36 -5.70
C LEU A 94 -12.56 4.72 -5.53
N GLU A 95 -11.82 5.81 -5.34
CA GLU A 95 -12.41 7.16 -5.31
C GLU A 95 -13.04 7.55 -6.66
N LYS A 96 -12.36 7.26 -7.77
CA LYS A 96 -12.91 7.50 -9.11
C LYS A 96 -14.20 6.70 -9.33
N LEU A 97 -14.25 5.46 -8.86
CA LEU A 97 -15.42 4.61 -8.98
C LEU A 97 -16.59 5.14 -8.13
N LYS A 98 -16.32 5.56 -6.88
CA LYS A 98 -17.32 6.21 -6.02
C LYS A 98 -17.92 7.45 -6.67
N LEU A 99 -17.08 8.30 -7.25
CA LEU A 99 -17.51 9.51 -7.94
C LEU A 99 -18.39 9.18 -9.15
N THR A 100 -18.01 8.17 -9.92
CA THR A 100 -18.79 7.70 -11.09
C THR A 100 -20.17 7.20 -10.68
N VAL A 101 -20.26 6.43 -9.59
CA VAL A 101 -21.53 5.93 -9.04
C VAL A 101 -22.41 7.08 -8.55
N ALA A 102 -21.84 8.05 -7.82
CA ALA A 102 -22.58 9.22 -7.36
C ALA A 102 -23.17 10.02 -8.54
N HIS A 103 -22.37 10.25 -9.58
CA HIS A 103 -22.82 10.94 -10.79
C HIS A 103 -23.91 10.16 -11.54
N GLN A 104 -23.79 8.83 -11.64
CA GLN A 104 -24.82 8.00 -12.25
C GLN A 104 -26.15 8.02 -11.48
N ALA A 105 -26.10 8.05 -10.14
CA ALA A 105 -27.29 8.18 -9.31
C ALA A 105 -28.01 9.51 -9.53
N GLU A 106 -27.26 10.62 -9.61
CA GLU A 106 -27.80 11.95 -9.93
C GLU A 106 -28.46 11.97 -11.32
N MET A 107 -27.79 11.41 -12.34
CA MET A 107 -28.35 11.31 -13.69
C MET A 107 -29.65 10.48 -13.74
N LEU A 108 -29.75 9.44 -12.92
CA LEU A 108 -30.98 8.65 -12.80
C LEU A 108 -32.11 9.45 -12.14
N GLU A 109 -31.81 10.24 -11.12
CA GLU A 109 -32.78 11.11 -10.46
C GLU A 109 -33.32 12.18 -11.42
N GLN A 110 -32.44 12.81 -12.19
CA GLN A 110 -32.82 13.77 -13.23
C GLN A 110 -33.73 13.14 -14.29
N LYS A 111 -33.38 11.94 -14.78
CA LYS A 111 -34.22 11.20 -15.74
C LYS A 111 -35.57 10.81 -15.17
N ASN A 112 -35.64 10.40 -13.90
CA ASN A 112 -36.90 10.08 -13.25
C ASN A 112 -37.80 11.31 -13.09
N ALA A 113 -37.23 12.46 -12.72
CA ALA A 113 -37.96 13.72 -12.65
C ALA A 113 -38.54 14.12 -14.02
N GLU A 114 -37.75 13.96 -15.08
CA GLU A 114 -38.20 14.22 -16.45
C GLU A 114 -39.32 13.28 -16.88
N ILE A 115 -39.22 11.98 -16.57
CA ILE A 115 -40.28 10.99 -16.84
C ILE A 115 -41.57 11.37 -16.11
N VAL A 116 -41.50 11.81 -14.86
CA VAL A 116 -42.67 12.25 -14.09
C VAL A 116 -43.31 13.48 -14.74
N ALA A 117 -42.50 14.47 -15.14
CA ALA A 117 -42.98 15.66 -15.83
C ALA A 117 -43.66 15.32 -17.16
N LEU A 118 -43.04 14.46 -17.98
CA LEU A 118 -43.60 14.02 -19.27
C LEU A 118 -44.91 13.25 -19.08
N LYS A 119 -44.97 12.33 -18.11
CA LYS A 119 -46.22 11.61 -17.78
C LYS A 119 -47.34 12.57 -17.39
N ARG A 120 -47.03 13.61 -16.61
CA ARG A 120 -48.01 14.63 -16.22
C ARG A 120 -48.52 15.43 -17.43
N VAL A 121 -47.65 15.76 -18.37
CA VAL A 121 -48.06 16.45 -19.61
C VAL A 121 -48.99 15.57 -20.45
N ILE A 122 -48.66 14.28 -20.61
CA ILE A 122 -49.51 13.32 -21.33
C ILE A 122 -50.90 13.24 -20.67
N GLU A 123 -50.94 13.10 -19.35
CA GLU A 123 -52.19 13.01 -18.58
C GLU A 123 -53.06 14.27 -18.72
N LEU A 124 -52.46 15.45 -18.81
CA LEU A 124 -53.19 16.70 -19.06
C LEU A 124 -53.75 16.80 -20.48
N LEU A 125 -53.04 16.25 -21.47
CA LEU A 125 -53.49 16.21 -22.87
C LEU A 125 -54.62 15.19 -23.08
N ASP A 126 -54.54 14.02 -22.42
CA ASP A 126 -55.60 13.00 -22.50
C ASP A 126 -56.92 13.48 -21.88
N ASN A 127 -56.88 14.34 -20.86
CA ASN A 127 -58.07 14.93 -20.24
C ASN A 127 -58.70 16.09 -21.05
N GLN A 128 -58.10 16.49 -22.17
CA GLN A 128 -58.61 17.54 -23.07
C GLN A 128 -59.31 16.99 -24.33
N ASN A 129 -59.33 15.67 -24.52
CA ASN A 129 -60.09 14.96 -25.56
C ASN A 129 -61.33 14.27 -24.97
#